data_AF-A0A2V3J9G0-F1
#
_entry.id   AF-A0A2V3J9G0-F1
#
_cell.length_a   1.000
_cell.length_b   1.000
_cell.length_c   1.000
_cell.angle_alpha   90.00
_cell.angle_beta   90.00
_cell.angle_gamma   90.00
#
_symmetry.space_group_name_H-M   'P 1'
#
loop_
_entity.id
_entity.type
_entity.pdbx_description
1 polymer ?
#
loop_
_entity_poly.entity_id
_entity_poly.type
_entity_poly.pdbx_seq_one_letter_code
_entity_poly.pdbx_strand_id
1 'polypeptide(L)'
;MTQQFIFDLYCFIVVGLIANALIGWEIGKKGWIRLGLEGQKNKKVTFALFCFIGMMVWQSIGKLEFSLNSWESISFPMCGLIVFFISRFLTPKSQRLYNRAKFLHETTYTGNWHNPRSKKFIEELRNNNRLKKAEFLYLQALEIQKRLTSKSETDAESICHELNVVAVYYQLSLLYRQQQYLDKAAGAVEKALVIAESLNSKSPNNHEILSVISGAIFRLAEIEHIQGKYEMAKEKYERSLYIDREIGKYEDIKLTESMLDEIKQIKSSKADESECKK
;
A
#
# COMPACT_ATOMS: atom_id res chain seq x y z
N MET A 1 -26.76 -22.70 37.27
CA MET A 1 -26.13 -22.14 36.05
C MET A 1 -25.74 -23.33 35.19
N THR A 2 -26.35 -23.51 34.01
CA THR A 2 -26.10 -24.70 33.17
C THR A 2 -24.68 -24.65 32.58
N GLN A 3 -24.02 -25.80 32.38
CA GLN A 3 -22.66 -25.85 31.79
C GLN A 3 -22.59 -25.13 30.43
N GLN A 4 -23.68 -25.18 29.65
CA GLN A 4 -23.85 -24.42 28.42
C GLN A 4 -23.70 -22.91 28.64
N PHE A 5 -24.29 -22.37 29.71
CA PHE A 5 -24.24 -20.95 30.03
C PHE A 5 -22.83 -20.49 30.42
N ILE A 6 -22.09 -21.32 31.15
CA ILE A 6 -20.69 -21.04 31.52
C ILE A 6 -19.79 -21.09 30.29
N PHE A 7 -20.03 -22.03 29.37
CA PHE A 7 -19.31 -22.14 28.10
C PHE A 7 -19.60 -20.95 27.17
N ASP A 8 -20.87 -20.55 27.03
CA ASP A 8 -21.27 -19.37 26.26
C ASP A 8 -20.64 -18.09 26.82
N LEU A 9 -20.64 -17.94 28.14
CA LEU A 9 -20.01 -16.81 28.83
C LEU A 9 -18.49 -16.81 28.63
N TYR A 10 -17.85 -17.98 28.68
CA TYR A 10 -16.42 -18.14 28.40
C TYR A 10 -16.08 -17.76 26.95
N CYS A 11 -16.83 -18.25 25.97
CA CYS A 11 -16.63 -17.88 24.57
C CYS A 11 -16.82 -16.36 24.35
N PHE A 12 -17.83 -15.76 24.98
CA PHE A 12 -18.11 -14.34 24.83
C PHE A 12 -17.01 -13.45 25.43
N ILE A 13 -16.57 -13.77 26.66
CA ILE A 13 -15.52 -13.02 27.36
C ILE A 13 -14.17 -13.26 26.68
N VAL A 14 -13.79 -14.51 26.43
CA VAL A 14 -12.44 -14.84 25.98
C VAL A 14 -12.27 -14.55 24.49
N VAL A 15 -13.19 -15.00 23.63
CA VAL A 15 -13.06 -14.80 22.17
C VAL A 15 -13.38 -13.35 21.81
N GLY A 16 -14.39 -12.75 22.45
CA GLY A 16 -14.76 -11.35 22.24
C GLY A 16 -13.68 -10.36 22.69
N LEU A 17 -13.13 -10.52 23.90
CA LEU A 17 -12.06 -9.64 24.38
C LEU A 17 -10.77 -9.83 23.60
N ILE A 18 -10.39 -11.05 23.23
CA ILE A 18 -9.18 -11.29 22.43
C ILE A 18 -9.35 -10.71 21.02
N ALA A 19 -10.51 -10.88 20.39
CA ALA A 19 -10.78 -10.28 19.08
C ALA A 19 -10.74 -8.75 19.14
N ASN A 20 -11.38 -8.14 20.14
CA ASN A 20 -11.37 -6.69 20.33
C ASN A 20 -9.98 -6.15 20.68
N ALA A 21 -9.22 -6.85 21.51
CA ALA A 21 -7.85 -6.49 21.86
C ALA A 21 -6.90 -6.60 20.66
N LEU A 22 -7.05 -7.65 19.83
CA LEU A 22 -6.27 -7.80 18.59
C LEU A 22 -6.60 -6.72 17.56
N ILE A 23 -7.87 -6.37 17.41
CA ILE A 23 -8.31 -5.27 16.54
C ILE A 23 -7.75 -3.94 17.06
N GLY A 24 -7.90 -3.66 18.36
CA GLY A 24 -7.36 -2.45 19.00
C GLY A 24 -5.83 -2.35 18.93
N TRP A 25 -5.12 -3.45 19.12
CA TRP A 25 -3.67 -3.53 19.03
C TRP A 25 -3.15 -3.27 17.61
N GLU A 26 -3.79 -3.86 16.60
CA GLU A 26 -3.46 -3.62 15.20
C GLU A 26 -3.82 -2.20 14.75
N ILE A 27 -4.91 -1.61 15.28
CA ILE A 27 -5.25 -0.20 15.11
C ILE A 27 -4.15 0.70 15.66
N GLY A 28 -3.67 0.42 16.88
CA GLY A 28 -2.62 1.20 17.53
C GLY A 28 -1.28 1.09 16.80
N LYS A 29 -0.95 -0.08 16.24
CA LYS A 29 0.34 -0.33 15.58
C LYS A 29 0.42 0.23 14.15
N LYS A 30 -0.69 0.24 13.40
CA LYS A 30 -0.69 0.59 11.97
C LYS A 30 -1.51 1.85 11.63
N GLY A 31 -2.16 2.44 12.62
CA GLY A 31 -3.12 3.53 12.45
C GLY A 31 -4.44 3.04 11.83
N TRP A 32 -5.53 3.80 12.05
CA TRP A 32 -6.88 3.50 11.53
C TRP A 32 -6.91 3.25 10.01
N ILE A 33 -5.98 3.86 9.26
CA ILE A 33 -5.96 3.90 7.80
C ILE A 33 -5.49 2.56 7.17
N ARG A 34 -4.83 1.67 7.95
CA ARG A 34 -4.28 0.38 7.46
C ARG A 34 -5.01 -0.85 7.99
N LEU A 35 -6.24 -0.71 8.47
CA LEU A 35 -7.05 -1.80 9.05
C LEU A 35 -7.52 -2.89 8.06
N GLY A 36 -7.23 -2.75 6.77
CA GLY A 36 -7.28 -3.90 5.86
C GLY A 36 -8.67 -4.44 5.52
N LEU A 37 -9.70 -3.59 5.46
CA LEU A 37 -10.92 -3.92 4.70
C LEU A 37 -10.79 -3.55 3.21
N GLU A 38 -9.84 -2.69 2.83
CA GLU A 38 -9.55 -2.36 1.42
C GLU A 38 -8.03 -2.28 1.09
N GLY A 39 -7.15 -2.75 1.98
CA GLY A 39 -5.68 -2.81 1.78
C GLY A 39 -5.12 -4.24 1.91
N GLN A 40 -3.78 -4.42 1.80
CA GLN A 40 -3.11 -5.73 1.94
C GLN A 40 -3.69 -6.51 3.14
N LYS A 41 -4.31 -7.67 2.86
CA LYS A 41 -5.10 -8.45 3.81
C LYS A 41 -4.35 -8.64 5.12
N ASN A 42 -4.80 -7.94 6.17
CA ASN A 42 -4.32 -8.21 7.52
C ASN A 42 -5.03 -9.47 8.01
N LYS A 43 -4.43 -10.63 7.76
CA LYS A 43 -5.02 -11.95 8.05
C LYS A 43 -5.53 -12.06 9.49
N LYS A 44 -4.87 -11.38 10.44
CA LYS A 44 -5.25 -11.34 11.86
C LYS A 44 -6.57 -10.59 12.09
N VAL A 45 -6.76 -9.44 11.45
CA VAL A 45 -7.98 -8.62 11.58
C VAL A 45 -9.16 -9.30 10.86
N THR A 46 -8.93 -9.86 9.68
CA THR A 46 -9.97 -10.64 8.98
C THR A 46 -10.36 -11.91 9.74
N PHE A 47 -9.41 -12.57 10.40
CA PHE A 47 -9.70 -13.72 11.26
C PHE A 47 -10.48 -13.29 12.51
N ALA A 48 -10.10 -12.19 13.16
CA ALA A 48 -10.84 -11.64 14.29
C ALA A 48 -12.29 -11.27 13.91
N LEU A 49 -12.50 -10.60 12.76
CA LEU A 49 -13.83 -10.31 12.22
C LEU A 49 -14.61 -11.59 11.87
N PHE A 50 -13.95 -12.61 11.32
CA PHE A 50 -14.57 -13.90 11.01
C PHE A 50 -14.99 -14.65 12.28
N CYS A 51 -14.15 -14.69 13.31
CA CYS A 51 -14.50 -15.26 14.62
C CYS A 51 -15.66 -14.48 15.27
N PHE A 52 -15.67 -13.15 15.13
CA PHE A 52 -16.76 -12.31 15.64
C PHE A 52 -18.09 -12.59 14.93
N ILE A 53 -18.08 -12.68 13.58
CA ILE A 53 -19.27 -13.02 12.78
C ILE A 53 -19.70 -14.47 13.04
N GLY A 54 -18.76 -15.41 13.14
CA GLY A 54 -19.03 -16.82 13.47
C GLY A 54 -19.69 -16.98 14.84
N MET A 55 -19.25 -16.19 15.83
CA MET A 55 -19.87 -16.13 17.15
C MET A 55 -21.31 -15.58 17.08
N MET A 56 -21.56 -14.54 16.28
CA MET A 56 -22.92 -13.99 16.06
C MET A 56 -23.86 -15.02 15.40
N VAL A 57 -23.36 -15.80 14.45
CA VAL A 57 -24.12 -16.87 13.78
C VAL A 57 -24.33 -18.06 14.73
N TRP A 58 -23.32 -18.46 15.51
CA TRP A 58 -23.43 -19.53 16.50
C TRP A 58 -24.42 -19.21 17.61
N GLN A 59 -24.44 -17.95 18.08
CA GLN A 59 -25.42 -17.45 19.04
C GLN A 59 -26.85 -17.46 18.48
N SER A 60 -27.01 -17.29 17.16
CA SER A 60 -28.32 -17.41 16.49
C SER A 60 -28.78 -18.86 16.31
N ILE A 61 -27.86 -19.82 16.21
CA ILE A 61 -28.17 -21.26 16.07
C ILE A 61 -28.39 -21.92 17.45
N GLY A 62 -27.74 -21.42 18.50
CA GLY A 62 -27.75 -22.02 19.84
C GLY A 62 -28.98 -21.77 20.71
N LYS A 63 -29.92 -20.90 20.34
CA LYS A 63 -31.12 -20.59 21.16
C LYS A 63 -32.38 -20.33 20.30
N LEU A 64 -33.10 -21.39 19.98
CA LEU A 64 -34.57 -21.34 19.79
C LEU A 64 -35.23 -21.33 21.18
N GLU A 65 -35.11 -20.20 21.88
CA GLU A 65 -36.05 -19.70 22.89
C GLU A 65 -35.58 -18.29 23.28
N PHE A 66 -36.12 -17.33 22.55
CA PHE A 66 -35.78 -15.91 22.63
C PHE A 66 -36.82 -15.22 23.51
N SER A 67 -36.47 -14.90 24.77
CA SER A 67 -37.26 -13.92 25.53
C SER A 67 -36.68 -12.52 25.27
N LEU A 68 -37.51 -11.70 24.63
CA LEU A 68 -37.17 -10.42 24.00
C LEU A 68 -37.05 -9.29 25.04
N ASN A 69 -35.84 -8.77 25.23
CA ASN A 69 -35.67 -7.31 25.18
C ASN A 69 -34.95 -7.00 23.86
N SER A 70 -35.75 -6.69 22.84
CA SER A 70 -35.42 -6.64 21.40
C SER A 70 -34.34 -5.63 20.99
N TRP A 71 -33.83 -4.82 21.91
CA TRP A 71 -32.89 -3.74 21.62
C TRP A 71 -31.43 -4.19 21.69
N GLU A 72 -31.05 -5.12 22.57
CA GLU A 72 -29.64 -5.50 22.76
C GLU A 72 -29.10 -6.38 21.62
N SER A 73 -29.92 -7.28 21.07
CA SER A 73 -29.53 -8.16 19.96
C SER A 73 -29.45 -7.45 18.60
N ILE A 74 -30.24 -6.39 18.40
CA ILE A 74 -30.20 -5.53 17.21
C ILE A 74 -29.09 -4.47 17.35
N SER A 75 -28.84 -3.99 18.57
CA SER A 75 -27.87 -2.92 18.85
C SER A 75 -26.46 -3.26 18.36
N PHE A 76 -25.94 -4.46 18.61
CA PHE A 76 -24.55 -4.79 18.23
C PHE A 76 -24.29 -4.94 16.71
N PRO A 77 -25.12 -5.63 15.90
CA PRO A 77 -24.98 -5.62 14.44
C PRO A 77 -25.25 -4.23 13.84
N MET A 78 -26.19 -3.48 14.41
CA MET A 78 -26.43 -2.09 13.99
C MET A 78 -25.23 -1.21 14.33
N CYS A 79 -24.59 -1.36 15.49
CA CYS A 79 -23.35 -0.66 15.82
C CYS A 79 -22.22 -0.99 14.86
N GLY A 80 -22.06 -2.26 14.44
CA GLY A 80 -21.08 -2.65 13.42
C GLY A 80 -21.35 -2.02 12.05
N LEU A 81 -22.61 -2.01 11.61
CA LEU A 81 -23.04 -1.35 10.37
C LEU A 81 -22.89 0.17 10.48
N ILE A 82 -23.27 0.77 11.60
CA ILE A 82 -23.14 2.21 11.87
C ILE A 82 -21.66 2.59 11.86
N VAL A 83 -20.77 1.85 12.51
CA VAL A 83 -19.32 2.09 12.47
C VAL A 83 -18.76 1.89 11.05
N PHE A 84 -19.28 0.93 10.27
CA PHE A 84 -18.92 0.76 8.86
C PHE A 84 -19.40 1.93 7.99
N PHE A 85 -20.63 2.41 8.18
CA PHE A 85 -21.18 3.55 7.45
C PHE A 85 -20.50 4.86 7.87
N ILE A 86 -20.22 5.05 9.16
CA ILE A 86 -19.47 6.18 9.71
C ILE A 86 -18.03 6.15 9.19
N SER A 87 -17.34 5.01 9.18
CA SER A 87 -15.98 4.93 8.62
C SER A 87 -15.96 5.19 7.11
N ARG A 88 -16.98 4.72 6.37
CA ARG A 88 -17.15 5.03 4.94
C ARG A 88 -17.51 6.49 4.66
N PHE A 89 -18.17 7.16 5.62
CA PHE A 89 -18.47 8.59 5.57
C PHE A 89 -17.24 9.44 5.91
N LEU A 90 -16.48 9.03 6.93
CA LEU A 90 -15.26 9.70 7.40
C LEU A 90 -14.08 9.52 6.44
N THR A 91 -14.07 8.45 5.62
CA THR A 91 -13.01 8.26 4.62
C THR A 91 -13.14 9.28 3.48
N PRO A 92 -12.12 10.13 3.25
CA PRO A 92 -12.20 11.16 2.23
C PRO A 92 -12.35 10.51 0.85
N LYS A 93 -13.06 11.22 -0.05
CA LYS A 93 -13.33 10.73 -1.40
C LYS A 93 -12.06 10.34 -2.14
N SER A 94 -10.97 11.12 -2.01
CA SER A 94 -9.67 10.80 -2.61
C SER A 94 -9.13 9.45 -2.16
N GLN A 95 -9.18 9.16 -0.86
CA GLN A 95 -8.70 7.90 -0.29
C GLN A 95 -9.50 6.69 -0.77
N ARG A 96 -10.84 6.81 -0.87
CA ARG A 96 -11.69 5.73 -1.39
C ARG A 96 -11.36 5.41 -2.86
N LEU A 97 -11.15 6.44 -3.67
CA LEU A 97 -10.74 6.27 -5.07
C LEU A 97 -9.36 5.61 -5.16
N TYR A 98 -8.39 6.05 -4.35
CA TYR A 98 -7.06 5.47 -4.27
C TYR A 98 -7.08 4.00 -3.86
N ASN A 99 -7.82 3.64 -2.81
CA ASN A 99 -7.95 2.25 -2.36
C ASN A 99 -8.55 1.37 -3.45
N ARG A 100 -9.61 1.85 -4.12
CA ARG A 100 -10.24 1.12 -5.22
C ARG A 100 -9.29 0.93 -6.40
N ALA A 101 -8.52 1.96 -6.75
CA ALA A 101 -7.50 1.89 -7.79
C ALA A 101 -6.43 0.85 -7.45
N LYS A 102 -5.91 0.90 -6.22
CA LYS A 102 -4.91 -0.05 -5.69
C LYS A 102 -5.40 -1.49 -5.70
N PHE A 103 -6.63 -1.72 -5.27
CA PHE A 103 -7.24 -3.04 -5.36
C PHE A 103 -7.30 -3.57 -6.79
N LEU A 104 -7.71 -2.74 -7.75
CA LEU A 104 -7.76 -3.14 -9.16
C LEU A 104 -6.37 -3.43 -9.71
N HIS A 105 -5.38 -2.61 -9.38
CA HIS A 105 -3.98 -2.78 -9.77
C HIS A 105 -3.39 -4.09 -9.20
N GLU A 106 -3.48 -4.30 -7.89
CA GLU A 106 -2.93 -5.48 -7.20
C GLU A 106 -3.64 -6.78 -7.59
N THR A 107 -4.96 -6.76 -7.86
CA THR A 107 -5.68 -7.99 -8.26
C THR A 107 -5.40 -8.42 -9.69
N THR A 108 -4.94 -7.51 -10.54
CA THR A 108 -4.42 -7.84 -11.88
C THR A 108 -2.94 -8.25 -11.86
N TYR A 109 -2.32 -8.20 -10.69
CA TYR A 109 -0.90 -8.41 -10.52
C TYR A 109 -0.63 -9.82 -9.95
N THR A 110 -0.18 -10.75 -10.80
CA THR A 110 0.11 -12.15 -10.43
C THR A 110 1.51 -12.65 -10.84
N GLY A 111 2.41 -11.77 -11.30
CA GLY A 111 3.73 -12.16 -11.83
C GLY A 111 4.91 -11.44 -11.20
N ASN A 112 6.01 -12.18 -10.98
CA ASN A 112 7.26 -11.62 -10.46
C ASN A 112 7.81 -10.51 -11.40
N TRP A 113 8.27 -9.39 -10.83
CA TRP A 113 8.70 -8.20 -11.58
C TRP A 113 10.04 -8.40 -12.31
N HIS A 114 10.87 -9.35 -11.85
CA HIS A 114 12.21 -9.60 -12.38
C HIS A 114 12.24 -10.41 -13.68
N ASN A 115 11.11 -11.01 -14.10
CA ASN A 115 11.11 -11.81 -15.32
C ASN A 115 10.80 -10.96 -16.55
N PRO A 116 11.62 -11.04 -17.62
CA PRO A 116 11.34 -10.40 -18.89
C PRO A 116 9.99 -10.90 -19.43
N ARG A 117 9.11 -9.96 -19.76
CA ARG A 117 7.74 -10.25 -20.22
C ARG A 117 7.68 -10.31 -21.73
N SER A 118 6.97 -11.28 -22.27
CA SER A 118 6.70 -11.34 -23.70
C SER A 118 5.92 -10.09 -24.14
N LYS A 119 6.18 -9.63 -25.37
CA LYS A 119 5.48 -8.48 -25.96
C LYS A 119 3.96 -8.64 -25.91
N LYS A 120 3.47 -9.87 -26.15
CA LYS A 120 2.04 -10.23 -26.08
C LYS A 120 1.45 -9.99 -24.69
N PHE A 121 2.17 -10.39 -23.63
CA PHE A 121 1.72 -10.18 -22.25
C PHE A 121 1.69 -8.69 -21.88
N ILE A 122 2.67 -7.91 -22.35
CA ILE A 122 2.68 -6.45 -22.16
C ILE A 122 1.47 -5.80 -22.84
N GLU A 123 1.14 -6.22 -24.06
CA GLU A 123 -0.02 -5.71 -24.80
C GLU A 123 -1.35 -6.06 -24.11
N GLU A 124 -1.46 -7.27 -23.56
CA GLU A 124 -2.60 -7.67 -22.74
C GLU A 124 -2.77 -6.77 -21.50
N LEU A 125 -1.67 -6.46 -20.81
CA LEU A 125 -1.68 -5.54 -19.66
C LEU A 125 -2.07 -4.12 -20.05
N ARG A 126 -1.60 -3.62 -21.20
CA ARG A 126 -1.98 -2.30 -21.74
C ARG A 126 -3.46 -2.23 -22.10
N ASN A 127 -4.03 -3.33 -22.59
CA ASN A 127 -5.43 -3.42 -22.99
C ASN A 127 -6.37 -3.82 -21.85
N ASN A 128 -5.85 -4.18 -20.68
CA ASN A 128 -6.65 -4.62 -19.55
C ASN A 128 -7.56 -3.51 -19.00
N ASN A 129 -8.87 -3.73 -19.08
CA ASN A 129 -9.88 -2.77 -18.61
C ASN A 129 -9.78 -2.44 -17.11
N ARG A 130 -9.33 -3.38 -16.27
CA ARG A 130 -9.14 -3.13 -14.83
C ARG A 130 -7.97 -2.18 -14.58
N LEU A 131 -6.88 -2.31 -15.31
CA LEU A 131 -5.72 -1.41 -15.21
C LEU A 131 -6.04 -0.01 -15.73
N LYS A 132 -6.75 0.10 -16.86
CA LYS A 132 -7.26 1.40 -17.35
C LYS A 132 -8.17 2.08 -16.32
N LYS A 133 -9.04 1.30 -15.67
CA LYS A 133 -9.89 1.80 -14.58
C LYS A 133 -9.09 2.20 -13.34
N ALA A 134 -8.03 1.46 -12.99
CA ALA A 134 -7.15 1.81 -11.89
C ALA A 134 -6.42 3.15 -12.14
N GLU A 135 -5.85 3.33 -13.33
CA GLU A 135 -5.21 4.58 -13.76
C GLU A 135 -6.17 5.77 -13.63
N PHE A 136 -7.38 5.62 -14.18
CA PHE A 136 -8.42 6.65 -14.09
C PHE A 136 -8.76 7.04 -12.64
N LEU A 137 -8.93 6.05 -11.76
CA LEU A 137 -9.24 6.29 -10.35
C LEU A 137 -8.07 6.93 -9.59
N TYR A 138 -6.82 6.56 -9.89
CA TYR A 138 -5.65 7.24 -9.35
C TYR A 138 -5.59 8.70 -9.79
N LEU A 139 -5.85 9.00 -11.06
CA LEU A 139 -5.86 10.37 -11.57
C LEU A 139 -6.95 11.21 -10.91
N GLN A 140 -8.15 10.66 -10.66
CA GLN A 140 -9.17 11.37 -9.90
C GLN A 140 -8.76 11.62 -8.44
N ALA A 141 -8.16 10.62 -7.78
CA ALA A 141 -7.66 10.78 -6.42
C ALA A 141 -6.58 11.87 -6.34
N LEU A 142 -5.66 11.87 -7.32
CA LEU A 142 -4.61 12.88 -7.48
C LEU A 142 -5.19 14.28 -7.65
N GLU A 143 -6.20 14.44 -8.49
CA GLU A 143 -6.84 15.73 -8.74
C GLU A 143 -7.51 16.29 -7.48
N ILE A 144 -8.25 15.46 -6.75
CA ILE A 144 -8.85 15.86 -5.48
C ILE A 144 -7.76 16.29 -4.50
N GLN A 145 -6.67 15.51 -4.40
CA GLN A 145 -5.61 15.81 -3.46
C GLN A 145 -4.88 17.12 -3.78
N LYS A 146 -4.59 17.38 -5.06
CA LYS A 146 -4.00 18.65 -5.50
C LYS A 146 -4.91 19.84 -5.20
N ARG A 147 -6.22 19.69 -5.40
CA ARG A 147 -7.21 20.73 -5.03
C ARG A 147 -7.21 20.98 -3.53
N LEU A 148 -7.08 19.94 -2.71
CA LEU A 148 -6.98 20.08 -1.25
C LEU A 148 -5.68 20.77 -0.83
N THR A 149 -4.54 20.43 -1.44
CA THR A 149 -3.27 21.15 -1.23
C THR A 149 -3.42 22.64 -1.51
N SER A 150 -4.05 23.02 -2.64
CA SER A 150 -4.24 24.44 -2.99
C SER A 150 -5.19 25.22 -2.07
N LYS A 151 -6.01 24.51 -1.28
CA LYS A 151 -6.98 25.11 -0.35
C LYS A 151 -6.55 24.98 1.11
N SER A 152 -5.39 24.36 1.37
CA SER A 152 -4.91 24.18 2.73
C SER A 152 -4.58 25.52 3.38
N GLU A 153 -5.08 25.72 4.60
CA GLU A 153 -4.87 26.95 5.36
C GLU A 153 -3.66 26.80 6.31
N THR A 154 -3.27 25.56 6.61
CA THR A 154 -2.17 25.24 7.52
C THR A 154 -1.08 24.42 6.84
N ASP A 155 0.17 24.63 7.26
CA ASP A 155 1.32 23.89 6.75
C ASP A 155 1.20 22.38 7.00
N ALA A 156 0.67 21.99 8.16
CA ALA A 156 0.47 20.59 8.52
C ALA A 156 -0.51 19.86 7.56
N GLU A 157 -1.61 20.52 7.19
CA GLU A 157 -2.56 19.99 6.22
C GLU A 157 -1.94 19.93 4.82
N SER A 158 -1.20 20.97 4.40
CA SER A 158 -0.49 20.97 3.11
C SER A 158 0.47 19.79 3.01
N ILE A 159 1.29 19.55 4.05
CA ILE A 159 2.25 18.44 4.10
C ILE A 159 1.52 17.10 3.97
N CYS A 160 0.44 16.88 4.73
CA CYS A 160 -0.36 15.67 4.62
C CYS A 160 -0.91 15.50 3.20
N HIS A 161 -1.38 16.58 2.58
CA HIS A 161 -1.94 16.52 1.26
C HIS A 161 -0.88 16.23 0.18
N GLU A 162 0.28 16.86 0.27
CA GLU A 162 1.44 16.65 -0.60
C GLU A 162 1.99 15.22 -0.50
N LEU A 163 2.10 14.65 0.71
CA LEU A 163 2.53 13.25 0.90
C LEU A 163 1.57 12.25 0.23
N ASN A 164 0.27 12.51 0.31
CA ASN A 164 -0.73 11.70 -0.39
C ASN A 164 -0.61 11.84 -1.92
N VAL A 165 -0.32 13.03 -2.44
CA VAL A 165 -0.02 13.24 -3.87
C VAL A 165 1.18 12.39 -4.30
N VAL A 166 2.25 12.37 -3.49
CA VAL A 166 3.43 11.53 -3.72
C VAL A 166 3.05 10.04 -3.75
N ALA A 167 2.27 9.58 -2.78
CA ALA A 167 1.81 8.19 -2.74
C ALA A 167 1.01 7.79 -4.00
N VAL A 168 0.17 8.68 -4.53
CA VAL A 168 -0.57 8.41 -5.77
C VAL A 168 0.36 8.33 -6.98
N TYR A 169 1.32 9.25 -7.12
CA TYR A 169 2.32 9.20 -8.19
C TYR A 169 3.15 7.92 -8.15
N TYR A 170 3.50 7.45 -6.96
CA TYR A 170 4.22 6.20 -6.76
C TYR A 170 3.43 4.97 -7.22
N GLN A 171 2.12 4.95 -6.99
CA GLN A 171 1.28 3.86 -7.50
C GLN A 171 1.08 3.94 -9.01
N LEU A 172 0.96 5.15 -9.56
CA LEU A 172 0.90 5.37 -11.01
C LEU A 172 2.20 4.92 -11.70
N SER A 173 3.37 5.19 -11.10
CA SER A 173 4.63 4.74 -11.69
C SER A 173 4.75 3.22 -11.73
N LEU A 174 4.33 2.53 -10.66
CA LEU A 174 4.25 1.07 -10.63
C LEU A 174 3.30 0.52 -11.71
N LEU A 175 2.14 1.14 -11.87
CA LEU A 175 1.16 0.77 -12.89
C LEU A 175 1.73 0.95 -14.31
N TYR A 176 2.35 2.09 -14.59
CA TYR A 176 2.97 2.36 -15.89
C TYR A 176 4.16 1.45 -16.18
N ARG A 177 4.98 1.17 -15.16
CA ARG A 177 6.09 0.22 -15.25
C ARG A 177 5.58 -1.18 -15.58
N GLN A 178 4.48 -1.61 -14.94
CA GLN A 178 3.85 -2.90 -15.23
C GLN A 178 3.44 -3.01 -16.71
N GLN A 179 2.97 -1.91 -17.29
CA GLN A 179 2.57 -1.80 -18.70
C GLN A 179 3.74 -1.48 -19.64
N GLN A 180 4.98 -1.41 -19.15
CA GLN A 180 6.17 -1.02 -19.92
C GLN A 180 6.03 0.38 -20.57
N TYR A 181 5.27 1.28 -19.95
CA TYR A 181 5.29 2.71 -20.26
C TYR A 181 6.36 3.39 -19.41
N LEU A 182 7.62 3.05 -19.67
CA LEU A 182 8.76 3.43 -18.82
C LEU A 182 8.92 4.95 -18.70
N ASP A 183 8.69 5.71 -19.78
CA ASP A 183 8.79 7.18 -19.74
C ASP A 183 7.68 7.80 -18.88
N LYS A 184 6.45 7.27 -18.96
CA LYS A 184 5.35 7.70 -18.06
C LYS A 184 5.64 7.32 -16.61
N ALA A 185 6.25 6.16 -16.39
CA ALA A 185 6.65 5.72 -15.06
C ALA A 185 7.72 6.64 -14.47
N ALA A 186 8.77 6.95 -15.22
CA ALA A 186 9.84 7.86 -14.81
C ALA A 186 9.28 9.25 -14.48
N GLY A 187 8.49 9.84 -15.38
CA GLY A 187 7.88 11.15 -15.15
C GLY A 187 6.91 11.18 -13.96
N ALA A 188 6.28 10.07 -13.60
CA ALA A 188 5.49 9.98 -12.38
C ALA A 188 6.36 9.96 -11.12
N VAL A 189 7.48 9.20 -11.13
CA VAL A 189 8.42 9.18 -9.99
C VAL A 189 9.15 10.51 -9.83
N GLU A 190 9.55 11.17 -10.91
CA GLU A 190 10.16 12.50 -10.86
C GLU A 190 9.23 13.52 -10.20
N LYS A 191 7.94 13.52 -10.56
CA LYS A 191 6.94 14.39 -9.91
C LYS A 191 6.79 14.08 -8.42
N ALA A 192 6.85 12.82 -8.02
CA ALA A 192 6.85 12.42 -6.61
C ALA A 192 8.11 12.93 -5.89
N LEU A 193 9.28 12.78 -6.52
CA LEU A 193 10.57 13.18 -5.96
C LEU A 193 10.64 14.70 -5.73
N VAL A 194 10.23 15.51 -6.71
CA VAL A 194 10.20 16.98 -6.59
C VAL A 194 9.36 17.44 -5.39
N ILE A 195 8.19 16.83 -5.18
CA ILE A 195 7.34 17.15 -4.03
C ILE A 195 8.00 16.71 -2.73
N ALA A 196 8.55 15.49 -2.69
CA ALA A 196 9.21 14.97 -1.49
C ALA A 196 10.46 15.78 -1.10
N GLU A 197 11.27 16.22 -2.07
CA GLU A 197 12.41 17.12 -1.82
C GLU A 197 11.95 18.50 -1.34
N SER A 198 10.86 19.04 -1.90
CA SER A 198 10.24 20.28 -1.39
C SER A 198 9.66 20.14 0.01
N LEU A 199 9.23 18.95 0.42
CA LEU A 199 8.79 18.68 1.79
C LEU A 199 9.98 18.55 2.74
N ASN A 200 11.07 17.95 2.28
CA ASN A 200 12.30 17.79 3.07
C ASN A 200 12.98 19.14 3.35
N SER A 201 12.85 20.13 2.46
CA SER A 201 13.36 21.48 2.72
C SER A 201 12.57 22.21 3.82
N LYS A 202 11.27 21.94 3.95
CA LYS A 202 10.41 22.49 5.01
C LYS A 202 10.62 21.77 6.36
N SER A 203 10.81 20.46 6.30
CA SER A 203 10.97 19.58 7.48
C SER A 203 12.18 18.67 7.30
N PRO A 204 13.41 19.19 7.47
CA PRO A 204 14.62 18.40 7.29
C PRO A 204 14.71 17.27 8.31
N ASN A 205 15.34 16.17 7.92
CA ASN A 205 15.56 14.98 8.76
C ASN A 205 14.28 14.25 9.20
N ASN A 206 13.14 14.50 8.54
CA ASN A 206 11.95 13.70 8.75
C ASN A 206 12.14 12.31 8.09
N HIS A 207 12.18 11.27 8.92
CA HIS A 207 12.36 9.89 8.48
C HIS A 207 11.32 9.44 7.44
N GLU A 208 10.07 9.89 7.55
CA GLU A 208 9.01 9.55 6.59
C GLU A 208 9.30 10.16 5.21
N ILE A 209 9.71 11.42 5.18
CA ILE A 209 10.03 12.13 3.93
C ILE A 209 11.29 11.54 3.29
N LEU A 210 12.34 11.30 4.07
CA LEU A 210 13.58 10.65 3.61
C LEU A 210 13.30 9.24 3.06
N SER A 211 12.44 8.48 3.73
CA SER A 211 11.96 7.18 3.26
C SER A 211 11.29 7.27 1.88
N VAL A 212 10.46 8.30 1.66
CA VAL A 212 9.80 8.54 0.38
C VAL A 212 10.79 8.96 -0.72
N ILE A 213 11.75 9.84 -0.39
CA ILE A 213 12.82 10.26 -1.32
C ILE A 213 13.66 9.07 -1.75
N SER A 214 14.16 8.27 -0.80
CA SER A 214 14.94 7.07 -1.09
C SER A 214 14.16 6.12 -2.01
N GLY A 215 12.92 5.79 -1.64
CA GLY A 215 12.07 4.91 -2.44
C GLY A 215 11.76 5.46 -3.84
N ALA A 216 11.72 6.78 -4.04
CA ALA A 216 11.55 7.38 -5.36
C ALA A 216 12.84 7.27 -6.19
N ILE A 217 14.00 7.55 -5.61
CA ILE A 217 15.30 7.42 -6.27
C ILE A 217 15.54 5.96 -6.68
N PHE A 218 15.28 5.02 -5.79
CA PHE A 218 15.35 3.58 -6.08
C PHE A 218 14.51 3.20 -7.30
N ARG A 219 13.27 3.71 -7.39
CA ARG A 219 12.38 3.39 -8.52
C ARG A 219 12.85 3.98 -9.84
N LEU A 220 13.42 5.19 -9.82
CA LEU A 220 14.03 5.75 -11.02
C LEU A 220 15.20 4.89 -11.49
N ALA A 221 16.03 4.42 -10.55
CA ALA A 221 17.11 3.49 -10.84
C ALA A 221 16.58 2.18 -11.44
N GLU A 222 15.50 1.60 -10.90
CA GLU A 222 14.86 0.41 -11.48
C GLU A 222 14.39 0.64 -12.93
N ILE A 223 13.78 1.80 -13.22
CA ILE A 223 13.30 2.13 -14.56
C ILE A 223 14.48 2.27 -15.54
N GLU A 224 15.54 2.96 -15.13
CA GLU A 224 16.76 3.12 -15.92
C GLU A 224 17.48 1.80 -16.14
N HIS A 225 17.49 0.92 -15.14
CA HIS A 225 18.02 -0.44 -15.23
C HIS A 225 17.28 -1.23 -16.31
N ILE A 226 15.94 -1.19 -16.33
CA ILE A 226 15.12 -1.83 -17.37
C ILE A 226 15.39 -1.22 -18.76
N GLN A 227 15.71 0.07 -18.84
CA GLN A 227 16.10 0.74 -20.09
C GLN A 227 17.54 0.43 -20.54
N GLY A 228 18.31 -0.34 -19.76
CA GLY A 228 19.71 -0.66 -20.05
C GLY A 228 20.70 0.47 -19.72
N LYS A 229 20.27 1.52 -19.03
CA LYS A 229 21.08 2.67 -18.60
C LYS A 229 21.79 2.37 -17.27
N TYR A 230 22.61 1.32 -17.26
CA TYR A 230 23.14 0.74 -16.03
C TYR A 230 23.99 1.70 -15.17
N GLU A 231 24.81 2.56 -15.79
CA GLU A 231 25.65 3.50 -15.03
C GLU A 231 24.79 4.57 -14.32
N MET A 232 23.77 5.12 -15.00
CA MET A 232 22.84 6.07 -14.38
C MET A 232 21.99 5.42 -13.27
N ALA A 233 21.59 4.17 -13.48
CA ALA A 233 20.87 3.39 -12.47
C ALA A 233 21.75 3.15 -11.23
N LYS A 234 23.04 2.82 -11.43
CA LYS A 234 24.00 2.59 -10.36
C LYS A 234 24.15 3.83 -9.46
N GLU A 235 24.36 5.01 -10.05
CA GLU A 235 24.47 6.27 -9.28
C GLU A 235 23.23 6.53 -8.41
N LYS A 236 22.03 6.27 -8.96
CA LYS A 236 20.78 6.44 -8.21
C LYS A 236 20.61 5.38 -7.13
N TYR A 237 20.94 4.11 -7.38
CA TYR A 237 20.93 3.09 -6.35
C TYR A 237 21.89 3.42 -5.21
N GLU A 238 23.10 3.90 -5.49
CA GLU A 238 24.05 4.34 -4.46
C GLU A 238 23.49 5.52 -3.64
N ARG A 239 22.85 6.49 -4.28
CA ARG A 239 22.18 7.60 -3.58
C ARG A 239 21.02 7.12 -2.70
N SER A 240 20.21 6.18 -3.18
CA SER A 240 19.12 5.57 -2.40
C SER A 240 19.67 4.82 -1.18
N LEU A 241 20.72 4.01 -1.40
CA LEU A 241 21.37 3.22 -0.37
C LEU A 241 21.95 4.09 0.75
N TYR A 242 22.55 5.23 0.38
CA TYR A 242 23.04 6.21 1.35
C TYR A 242 21.92 6.70 2.26
N ILE A 243 20.78 7.12 1.69
CA ILE A 243 19.63 7.59 2.48
C ILE A 243 19.05 6.45 3.35
N ASP A 244 18.89 5.24 2.80
CA ASP A 244 18.34 4.10 3.54
C ASP A 244 19.22 3.69 4.73
N ARG A 245 20.55 3.86 4.62
CA ARG A 245 21.49 3.67 5.73
C ARG A 245 21.32 4.73 6.82
N GLU A 246 21.16 5.99 6.44
CA GLU A 246 20.91 7.09 7.41
C GLU A 246 19.61 6.86 8.21
N ILE A 247 18.54 6.39 7.56
CA ILE A 247 17.24 6.15 8.23
C ILE A 247 17.10 4.76 8.86
N GLY A 248 18.06 3.85 8.66
CA GLY A 248 18.07 2.51 9.26
C GLY A 248 17.12 1.47 8.63
N LYS A 249 16.88 1.55 7.31
CA LYS A 249 15.96 0.61 6.62
C LYS A 249 16.67 -0.63 6.07
N TYR A 250 16.86 -1.63 6.93
CA TYR A 250 17.60 -2.85 6.58
C TYR A 250 17.04 -3.66 5.40
N GLU A 251 15.72 -3.66 5.17
CA GLU A 251 15.12 -4.40 4.03
C GLU A 251 15.44 -3.72 2.68
N ASP A 252 15.28 -2.40 2.61
CA ASP A 252 15.53 -1.61 1.40
C ASP A 252 17.04 -1.58 1.06
N ILE A 253 17.91 -1.58 2.07
CA ILE A 253 19.38 -1.70 1.92
C ILE A 253 19.75 -2.99 1.19
N LYS A 254 19.26 -4.15 1.66
CA LYS A 254 19.58 -5.46 1.06
C LYS A 254 19.11 -5.55 -0.38
N LEU A 255 17.91 -5.03 -0.66
CA LEU A 255 17.38 -5.00 -2.01
C LEU A 255 18.27 -4.16 -2.93
N THR A 256 18.68 -2.98 -2.48
CA THR A 256 19.53 -2.06 -3.25
C THR A 256 20.93 -2.63 -3.49
N GLU A 257 21.51 -3.29 -2.49
CA GLU A 257 22.80 -3.99 -2.62
C GLU A 257 22.70 -5.12 -3.66
N SER A 258 21.62 -5.90 -3.65
CA SER A 258 21.37 -6.92 -4.67
C SER A 258 21.28 -6.34 -6.08
N MET A 259 20.64 -5.19 -6.27
CA MET A 259 20.55 -4.53 -7.58
C MET A 259 21.91 -4.01 -8.05
N LEU A 260 22.72 -3.47 -7.14
CA LEU A 260 24.08 -3.02 -7.45
C LEU A 260 24.99 -4.18 -7.86
N ASP A 261 24.85 -5.34 -7.22
CA ASP A 261 25.61 -6.54 -7.57
C ASP A 261 25.18 -7.11 -8.93
N GLU A 262 23.89 -7.07 -9.27
CA GLU A 262 23.40 -7.43 -10.61
C GLU A 262 24.06 -6.54 -11.69
N ILE A 263 24.13 -5.22 -11.47
CA ILE A 263 24.81 -4.30 -12.40
C ILE A 263 26.30 -4.65 -12.55
N LYS A 264 26.99 -5.01 -11.47
CA LYS A 264 28.41 -5.42 -11.52
C LYS A 264 28.60 -6.68 -12.36
N GLN A 265 27.75 -7.68 -12.21
CA GLN A 265 27.80 -8.93 -12.98
C GLN A 265 27.51 -8.71 -14.47
N ILE A 266 26.57 -7.80 -14.79
CA ILE A 266 26.29 -7.40 -16.18
C ILE A 266 27.51 -6.71 -16.80
N LYS A 267 28.26 -5.93 -16.01
CA LYS A 267 29.47 -5.26 -16.49
C LYS A 267 30.63 -6.23 -16.71
N SER A 268 30.84 -7.20 -15.82
CA SER A 268 31.91 -8.21 -15.97
C SER A 268 31.64 -9.12 -17.17
N SER A 269 30.42 -9.62 -17.34
CA SER A 269 30.06 -10.45 -18.50
C SER A 269 30.26 -9.75 -19.84
N LYS A 270 29.94 -8.45 -19.94
CA LYS A 270 30.20 -7.65 -21.15
C LYS A 270 31.70 -7.43 -21.42
N ALA A 271 32.53 -7.38 -20.38
CA ALA A 271 33.98 -7.28 -20.53
C ALA A 271 34.56 -8.58 -21.11
N ASP A 272 34.14 -9.72 -20.57
CA ASP A 272 34.57 -11.06 -21.01
C ASP A 272 34.17 -11.33 -22.48
N GLU A 273 32.94 -10.95 -22.88
CA GLU A 273 32.49 -11.05 -24.28
C GLU A 273 33.31 -10.18 -25.25
N SER A 274 33.85 -9.06 -24.77
CA SER A 274 34.65 -8.14 -25.59
C SER A 274 36.09 -8.62 -25.77
N GLU A 275 36.61 -9.40 -24.82
CA GLU A 275 37.93 -10.04 -24.90
C GLU A 275 37.90 -11.29 -25.77
N CYS A 276 36.83 -12.10 -25.72
CA CYS A 276 36.68 -13.28 -26.60
C CYS A 276 36.48 -12.95 -28.10
N LYS A 277 36.16 -11.69 -28.44
CA LYS A 277 35.95 -11.24 -29.84
C LYS A 277 37.20 -10.57 -30.45
N LYS A 278 38.30 -10.48 -29.72
CA LYS A 278 39.61 -9.98 -30.18
C LYS A 278 40.58 -11.13 -30.42
#